data_AF-B9G834-F1
#
_entry.id   AF-B9G834-F1
#
_cell.length_a   1.000
_cell.length_b   1.000
_cell.length_c   1.000
_cell.angle_alpha   90.00
_cell.angle_beta   90.00
_cell.angle_gamma   90.00
#
_symmetry.space_group_name_H-M   'P 1'
#
loop_
_entity.id
_entity.type
_entity.pdbx_description
1 polymer ?
#
loop_
_entity_poly.entity_id
_entity_poly.type
_entity_poly.pdbx_seq_one_letter_code
_entity_poly.pdbx_strand_id
1 'polypeptide(L)'
;MSFVPVRSRRHAPWIVGVGGNTGIRDYGPETIVFDTNACKVVSGPKLLSTKLCPILVPMGERIYALAGMPCVTGDINFVPWFEVLDLSMARVIDNASGCCLLDCEWKPLPRPPFFPWDLTPTDYIFPPVDTVKSHVAVGSYILLSITGHGQKGTHMFDTETQQWAKLDDKDLPFIGRAIPLQGTLLFLGSSNTSDEITAYKIDVSVSSVASPSTITAGHMYSLSIVEIQMLTYLEDEEEIVTGCKLISFDYPAGNPGLCSLNWVNNDPHISFDFPQHVGELVTIRAYSNVDYLESTRALVISNQWKQVYSIYDPLRRLSSPCLAGVISL
;
A
#
# COMPACT_ATOMS: atom_id res chain seq x y z
N MET A 1 5.75 8.07 6.13
CA MET A 1 4.33 8.16 5.69
C MET A 1 4.13 7.16 4.55
N SER A 2 2.91 6.69 4.29
CA SER A 2 2.59 5.81 3.16
C SER A 2 1.56 6.45 2.23
N PHE A 3 1.53 6.06 0.95
CA PHE A 3 0.66 6.69 -0.06
C PHE A 3 -0.02 5.67 -0.94
N VAL A 4 -1.28 5.93 -1.30
CA VAL A 4 -2.06 5.12 -2.23
C VAL A 4 -2.87 5.97 -3.19
N PRO A 5 -3.03 5.54 -4.45
CA PRO A 5 -3.98 6.13 -5.35
C PRO A 5 -5.38 5.65 -4.97
N VAL A 6 -6.35 6.55 -4.98
CA VAL A 6 -7.75 6.25 -4.80
C VAL A 6 -8.51 6.78 -6.00
N ARG A 7 -9.32 5.92 -6.60
CA ARG A 7 -10.23 6.31 -7.66
C ARG A 7 -11.63 6.40 -7.07
N SER A 8 -12.13 7.62 -6.96
CA SER A 8 -13.53 7.86 -6.66
C SER A 8 -14.35 7.85 -7.95
N ARG A 9 -15.60 7.42 -7.85
CA ARG A 9 -16.56 7.59 -8.95
C ARG A 9 -17.09 9.03 -9.03
N ARG A 10 -16.95 9.79 -7.94
CA ARG A 10 -17.49 11.14 -7.75
C ARG A 10 -16.42 12.22 -7.83
N HIS A 11 -15.18 11.89 -7.49
CA HIS A 11 -14.08 12.83 -7.41
C HIS A 11 -13.02 12.59 -8.48
N ALA A 12 -12.18 13.60 -8.66
CA ALA A 12 -10.90 13.46 -9.35
C ALA A 12 -10.10 12.27 -8.80
N PRO A 13 -9.15 11.72 -9.57
CA PRO A 13 -8.16 10.81 -9.00
C PRO A 13 -7.49 11.49 -7.80
N TRP A 14 -7.37 10.79 -6.69
CA TRP A 14 -6.73 11.31 -5.49
C TRP A 14 -5.51 10.46 -5.15
N ILE A 15 -4.47 11.10 -4.64
CA ILE A 15 -3.35 10.41 -4.00
C ILE A 15 -3.46 10.70 -2.51
N VAL A 16 -3.68 9.66 -1.71
CA VAL A 16 -3.88 9.78 -0.27
C VAL A 16 -2.63 9.32 0.46
N GLY A 17 -2.04 10.23 1.22
CA GLY A 17 -0.93 10.00 2.14
C GLY A 17 -1.42 9.85 3.57
N VAL A 18 -0.91 8.86 4.29
CA VAL A 18 -1.36 8.49 5.63
C VAL A 18 -0.18 8.16 6.53
N GLY A 19 -0.19 8.67 7.76
CA GLY A 19 0.78 8.38 8.81
C GLY A 19 2.08 9.18 8.68
N GLY A 20 3.15 8.73 9.34
CA GLY A 20 4.40 9.50 9.48
C GLY A 20 4.73 9.78 10.95
N ASN A 21 5.94 10.29 11.17
CA ASN A 21 6.45 10.63 12.49
C ASN A 21 7.19 11.95 12.40
N THR A 22 6.72 12.97 13.11
CA THR A 22 7.55 14.14 13.36
C THR A 22 7.32 14.57 14.80
N GLY A 23 8.36 14.42 15.64
CA GLY A 23 8.43 14.99 16.99
C GLY A 23 8.46 16.52 17.04
N ILE A 24 7.96 17.19 16.00
CA ILE A 24 7.81 18.64 15.91
C ILE A 24 6.34 18.94 16.16
N ARG A 25 6.08 19.75 17.20
CA ARG A 25 4.79 19.93 17.89
C ARG A 25 3.60 20.42 17.03
N ASP A 26 3.80 20.70 15.75
CA ASP A 26 2.79 21.28 14.87
C ASP A 26 2.26 20.34 13.78
N TYR A 27 2.83 19.13 13.61
CA TYR A 27 2.42 18.18 12.56
C TYR A 27 2.24 16.78 13.14
N GLY A 28 0.98 16.37 13.31
CA GLY A 28 0.60 15.07 13.88
C GLY A 28 0.49 13.96 12.83
N PRO A 29 -0.05 12.77 13.17
CA PRO A 29 -0.42 11.77 12.20
C PRO A 29 -1.51 12.31 11.27
N GLU A 30 -1.11 12.70 10.07
CA GLU A 30 -1.97 13.38 9.12
C GLU A 30 -2.38 12.46 7.97
N THR A 31 -3.64 12.61 7.58
CA THR A 31 -4.08 12.23 6.24
C THR A 31 -3.90 13.46 5.37
N ILE A 32 -3.19 13.30 4.26
CA ILE A 32 -3.10 14.32 3.22
C ILE A 32 -3.66 13.76 1.94
N VAL A 33 -4.37 14.57 1.19
CA VAL A 33 -4.95 14.20 -0.09
C VAL A 33 -4.43 15.15 -1.14
N PHE A 34 -3.80 14.64 -2.17
CA PHE A 34 -3.47 15.42 -3.35
C PHE A 34 -4.58 15.23 -4.38
N ASP A 35 -5.29 16.32 -4.67
CA ASP A 35 -6.27 16.36 -5.75
C ASP A 35 -5.53 16.57 -7.07
N THR A 36 -5.56 15.55 -7.92
CA THR A 36 -4.78 15.56 -9.16
C THR A 36 -5.34 16.50 -10.22
N ASN A 37 -6.63 16.82 -10.16
CA ASN A 37 -7.26 17.71 -11.13
C ASN A 37 -7.03 19.16 -10.74
N ALA A 38 -7.17 19.47 -9.45
CA ALA A 38 -6.92 20.81 -8.93
C ALA A 38 -5.43 21.11 -8.76
N CYS A 39 -4.56 20.09 -8.78
CA CYS A 39 -3.14 20.16 -8.44
C CYS A 39 -2.92 20.82 -7.06
N LYS A 40 -3.73 20.44 -6.07
CA LYS A 40 -3.71 21.02 -4.71
C LYS A 40 -3.63 19.94 -3.64
N VAL A 41 -2.98 20.31 -2.53
CA VAL A 41 -2.98 19.51 -1.31
C VAL A 41 -4.20 19.89 -0.48
N VAL A 42 -4.90 18.87 -0.01
CA VAL A 42 -6.11 18.94 0.82
C VAL A 42 -5.81 18.19 2.11
N SER A 43 -6.08 18.83 3.25
CA SER A 43 -5.94 18.18 4.56
C SER A 43 -7.08 17.18 4.78
N GLY A 44 -6.76 15.95 5.15
CA GLY A 44 -7.72 14.92 5.52
C GLY A 44 -7.91 14.78 7.04
N PRO A 45 -8.79 13.86 7.48
CA PRO A 45 -8.99 13.60 8.90
C PRO A 45 -7.74 13.01 9.56
N LYS A 46 -7.55 13.25 10.86
CA LYS A 46 -6.45 12.63 11.62
C LYS A 46 -6.73 11.14 11.83
N LEU A 47 -5.67 10.33 11.80
CA LEU A 47 -5.78 8.92 12.21
C LEU A 47 -6.14 8.83 13.69
N LEU A 48 -6.74 7.71 14.10
CA LEU A 48 -7.03 7.43 15.50
C LEU A 48 -5.77 7.05 16.28
N SER A 49 -4.79 6.41 15.63
CA SER A 49 -3.44 6.26 16.18
C SER A 49 -2.33 6.63 15.19
N THR A 50 -1.22 7.12 15.73
CA THR A 50 -0.03 7.43 14.94
C THR A 50 0.54 6.14 14.37
N LYS A 51 0.65 6.05 13.04
CA LYS A 51 1.29 4.92 12.36
C LYS A 51 2.53 5.40 11.59
N LEU A 52 3.67 4.80 11.88
CA LEU A 52 4.90 4.99 11.11
C LEU A 52 4.85 4.06 9.89
N CYS A 53 4.73 4.66 8.70
CA CYS A 53 4.68 3.95 7.42
C CYS A 53 3.63 2.82 7.39
N PRO A 54 2.33 3.14 7.59
CA PRO A 54 1.27 2.14 7.61
C PRO A 54 1.18 1.39 6.28
N ILE A 55 0.69 0.15 6.33
CA ILE A 55 0.23 -0.56 5.14
C ILE A 55 -1.12 0.03 4.74
N LEU A 56 -1.20 0.49 3.50
CA LEU A 56 -2.42 1.08 2.95
C LEU A 56 -2.97 0.20 1.84
N VAL A 57 -4.23 -0.19 1.99
CA VAL A 57 -4.93 -1.05 1.04
C VAL A 57 -6.16 -0.28 0.52
N PRO A 58 -6.10 0.30 -0.70
CA PRO A 58 -7.25 0.95 -1.29
C PRO A 58 -8.18 -0.10 -1.89
N MET A 59 -9.47 -0.06 -1.52
CA MET A 59 -10.51 -0.92 -2.08
C MET A 59 -11.74 -0.08 -2.40
N GLY A 60 -11.90 0.25 -3.68
CA GLY A 60 -12.91 1.22 -4.12
C GLY A 60 -12.66 2.60 -3.52
N GLU A 61 -13.67 3.15 -2.85
CA GLU A 61 -13.62 4.46 -2.18
C GLU A 61 -13.21 4.34 -0.70
N ARG A 62 -12.75 3.16 -0.26
CA ARG A 62 -12.25 2.94 1.11
C ARG A 62 -10.74 2.74 1.11
N ILE A 63 -10.10 3.23 2.15
CA ILE A 63 -8.68 2.99 2.44
C ILE A 63 -8.58 2.30 3.78
N TYR A 64 -8.01 1.11 3.78
CA TYR A 64 -7.68 0.40 5.01
C TYR A 64 -6.23 0.71 5.38
N ALA A 65 -6.00 1.12 6.64
CA ALA A 65 -4.69 1.43 7.18
C ALA A 65 -4.35 0.46 8.32
N LEU A 66 -3.30 -0.33 8.12
CA LEU A 66 -2.79 -1.31 9.07
C LEU A 66 -1.41 -0.89 9.56
N ALA A 67 -1.14 -1.00 10.86
CA ALA A 67 0.21 -0.89 11.39
C ALA A 67 1.09 -2.01 10.82
N GLY A 68 2.11 -1.67 10.04
CA GLY A 68 3.02 -2.66 9.44
C GLY A 68 3.91 -3.33 10.49
N MET A 69 4.21 -2.63 11.58
CA MET A 69 4.96 -3.12 12.74
C MET A 69 4.21 -2.68 14.00
N PRO A 70 3.19 -3.43 14.46
CA PRO A 70 2.41 -3.09 15.65
C PRO A 70 3.31 -2.97 16.88
N CYS A 71 3.04 -1.95 17.69
CA CYS A 71 3.66 -1.77 18.99
C CYS A 71 2.59 -1.91 20.08
N VAL A 72 3.02 -2.43 21.25
CA VAL A 72 2.19 -2.64 22.45
C VAL A 72 2.51 -1.66 23.58
N THR A 73 3.48 -0.77 23.33
CA THR A 73 3.92 0.30 24.23
C THR A 73 4.20 1.56 23.41
N GLY A 74 4.08 2.73 24.04
CA GLY A 74 4.32 4.03 23.40
C GLY A 74 3.16 4.49 22.51
N ASP A 75 3.39 5.58 21.75
CA ASP A 75 2.34 6.27 21.00
C ASP A 75 2.33 5.93 19.49
N ILE A 76 3.44 5.41 18.96
CA ILE A 76 3.62 5.10 17.53
C ILE A 76 3.31 3.63 17.28
N ASN A 77 2.56 3.36 16.21
CA ASN A 77 2.04 2.04 15.85
C ASN A 77 1.28 1.35 16.99
N PHE A 78 0.78 2.12 17.94
CA PHE A 78 -0.06 1.63 19.03
C PHE A 78 -1.53 1.50 18.57
N VAL A 79 -2.38 0.92 19.41
CA VAL A 79 -3.79 0.70 19.09
C VAL A 79 -4.56 2.00 18.82
N PRO A 80 -5.58 1.98 17.94
CA PRO A 80 -6.00 0.86 17.10
C PRO A 80 -5.00 0.54 15.98
N TRP A 81 -4.66 -0.73 15.78
CA TRP A 81 -3.70 -1.11 14.73
C TRP A 81 -4.29 -1.15 13.34
N PHE A 82 -5.60 -1.27 13.22
CA PHE A 82 -6.30 -1.38 11.95
C PHE A 82 -7.47 -0.41 11.90
N GLU A 83 -7.51 0.41 10.85
CA GLU A 83 -8.49 1.48 10.68
C GLU A 83 -8.94 1.55 9.22
N VAL A 84 -10.10 2.18 8.99
CA VAL A 84 -10.62 2.45 7.64
C VAL A 84 -11.06 3.90 7.50
N LEU A 85 -10.76 4.49 6.34
CA LEU A 85 -11.28 5.77 5.88
C LEU A 85 -12.23 5.51 4.71
N ASP A 86 -13.49 5.91 4.84
CA ASP A 86 -14.47 5.86 3.76
C ASP A 86 -14.58 7.24 3.11
N LEU A 87 -14.25 7.32 1.81
CA LEU A 87 -14.25 8.54 1.02
C LEU A 87 -15.48 8.67 0.12
N SER A 88 -16.46 7.77 0.19
CA SER A 88 -17.63 7.75 -0.70
C SER A 88 -18.51 9.01 -0.62
N MET A 89 -18.48 9.67 0.53
CA MET A 89 -19.20 10.93 0.80
C MET A 89 -18.26 12.12 1.00
N ALA A 90 -16.95 11.92 0.84
CA ALA A 90 -15.97 12.96 1.08
C ALA A 90 -16.17 14.15 0.13
N ARG A 91 -15.86 15.35 0.58
CA ARG A 91 -15.83 16.53 -0.29
C ARG A 91 -14.72 17.49 0.10
N VAL A 92 -14.13 18.10 -0.91
CA VAL A 92 -13.14 19.16 -0.73
C VAL A 92 -13.88 20.47 -0.47
N ILE A 93 -13.49 21.17 0.59
CA ILE A 93 -13.93 22.53 0.88
C ILE A 93 -12.72 23.44 0.92
N ASP A 94 -12.83 24.60 0.27
CA ASP A 94 -11.84 25.67 0.34
C ASP A 94 -12.33 26.70 1.36
N ASN A 95 -11.54 26.94 2.41
CA ASN A 95 -11.87 27.91 3.45
C ASN A 95 -10.66 28.81 3.76
N ALA A 96 -10.84 29.82 4.62
CA ALA A 96 -9.78 30.78 4.96
C ALA A 96 -8.51 30.14 5.58
N SER A 97 -8.62 28.91 6.11
CA SER A 97 -7.51 28.12 6.68
C SER A 97 -6.90 27.09 5.71
N GLY A 98 -7.39 27.03 4.46
CA GLY A 98 -6.91 26.12 3.42
C GLY A 98 -7.97 25.13 2.91
N CYS A 99 -7.54 24.17 2.10
CA CYS A 99 -8.41 23.12 1.57
C CYS A 99 -8.45 21.92 2.52
N CYS A 100 -9.64 21.46 2.91
CA CYS A 100 -9.81 20.26 3.73
C CYS A 100 -10.92 19.32 3.21
N LEU A 101 -10.85 18.05 3.61
CA LEU A 101 -11.91 17.08 3.39
C LEU A 101 -12.94 17.14 4.52
N LEU A 102 -14.22 17.20 4.14
CA LEU A 102 -15.36 16.98 5.04
C LEU A 102 -16.06 15.65 4.73
N ASP A 103 -16.91 15.23 5.68
CA ASP A 103 -17.81 14.08 5.57
C ASP A 103 -17.08 12.73 5.39
N CYS A 104 -15.86 12.66 5.93
CA CYS A 104 -15.07 11.44 6.07
C CYS A 104 -14.31 11.43 7.39
N GLU A 105 -14.19 10.27 8.01
CA GLU A 105 -13.46 10.06 9.26
C GLU A 105 -12.80 8.67 9.27
N TRP A 106 -11.72 8.53 10.03
CA TRP A 106 -11.14 7.23 10.32
C TRP A 106 -11.98 6.49 11.36
N LYS A 107 -12.22 5.20 11.12
CA LYS A 107 -12.93 4.31 12.03
C LYS A 107 -12.05 3.13 12.41
N PRO A 108 -12.04 2.72 13.69
CA PRO A 108 -11.29 1.54 14.08
C PRO A 108 -11.95 0.30 13.51
N LEU A 109 -11.14 -0.67 13.09
CA LEU A 109 -11.60 -1.99 12.70
C LEU A 109 -11.17 -3.04 13.72
N PRO A 110 -11.77 -4.25 13.69
CA PRO A 110 -11.35 -5.33 14.55
C PRO A 110 -9.85 -5.58 14.46
N ARG A 111 -9.22 -5.71 15.63
CA ARG A 111 -7.78 -5.94 15.72
C ARG A 111 -7.41 -7.24 14.99
N PRO A 112 -6.28 -7.27 14.26
CA PRO A 112 -5.76 -8.53 13.75
C PRO A 112 -5.51 -9.50 14.92
N PRO A 113 -6.05 -10.74 14.88
CA PRO A 113 -6.01 -11.65 16.03
C PRO A 113 -4.59 -12.16 16.35
N PHE A 114 -3.69 -12.08 15.38
CA PHE A 114 -2.28 -12.49 15.46
C PHE A 114 -1.35 -11.36 15.91
N PHE A 115 -1.85 -10.14 16.11
CA PHE A 115 -1.06 -9.07 16.73
C PHE A 115 -0.97 -9.28 18.24
N PRO A 116 0.17 -8.91 18.86
CA PRO A 116 0.46 -9.28 20.23
C PRO A 116 -0.39 -8.44 21.18
N TRP A 117 -1.47 -9.01 21.72
CA TRP A 117 -2.39 -8.32 22.64
C TRP A 117 -2.45 -8.99 24.01
N ASP A 118 -2.51 -10.32 24.02
CA ASP A 118 -2.62 -11.11 25.24
C ASP A 118 -1.22 -11.36 25.85
N LEU A 119 -0.57 -10.28 26.29
CA LEU A 119 0.81 -10.25 26.78
C LEU A 119 0.92 -10.76 28.23
N THR A 120 1.95 -11.57 28.50
CA THR A 120 2.38 -11.84 29.88
C THR A 120 3.15 -10.64 30.46
N PRO A 121 3.33 -10.56 31.80
CA PRO A 121 4.18 -9.53 32.40
C PRO A 121 5.60 -9.50 31.82
N THR A 122 6.15 -10.65 31.42
CA THR A 122 7.46 -10.73 30.76
C THR A 122 7.41 -10.16 29.36
N ASP A 123 6.36 -10.44 28.59
CA ASP A 123 6.18 -9.88 27.24
C ASP A 123 5.95 -8.37 27.29
N TYR A 124 5.42 -7.82 28.38
CA TYR A 124 5.33 -6.37 28.54
C TYR A 124 6.70 -5.70 28.73
N ILE A 125 7.61 -6.37 29.46
CA ILE A 125 8.99 -5.89 29.66
C ILE A 125 9.81 -6.07 28.37
N PHE A 126 9.56 -7.17 27.65
CA PHE A 126 10.20 -7.50 26.38
C PHE A 126 9.15 -7.73 25.30
N PRO A 127 8.57 -6.64 24.73
CA PRO A 127 7.53 -6.72 23.72
C PRO A 127 7.89 -7.64 22.56
N PRO A 128 7.00 -8.58 22.16
CA PRO A 128 7.18 -9.32 20.93
C PRO A 128 7.16 -8.36 19.74
N VAL A 129 8.05 -8.61 18.79
CA VAL A 129 8.16 -7.82 17.57
C VAL A 129 7.52 -8.60 16.43
N ASP A 130 6.39 -8.11 15.96
CA ASP A 130 5.70 -8.62 14.79
C ASP A 130 5.76 -7.59 13.66
N THR A 131 5.96 -8.08 12.44
CA THR A 131 5.99 -7.27 11.22
C THR A 131 5.16 -7.95 10.15
N VAL A 132 4.33 -7.19 9.45
CA VAL A 132 3.62 -7.68 8.27
C VAL A 132 4.64 -7.87 7.14
N LYS A 133 4.85 -9.13 6.75
CA LYS A 133 5.80 -9.55 5.73
C LYS A 133 5.25 -9.31 4.33
N SER A 134 3.98 -9.63 4.12
CA SER A 134 3.35 -9.52 2.81
C SER A 134 1.84 -9.31 2.89
N HIS A 135 1.28 -8.67 1.86
CA HIS A 135 -0.16 -8.39 1.78
C HIS A 135 -0.66 -8.23 0.34
N VAL A 136 -1.94 -8.52 0.13
CA VAL A 136 -2.64 -8.34 -1.14
C VAL A 136 -4.13 -8.14 -0.92
N ALA A 137 -4.79 -7.38 -1.79
CA ALA A 137 -6.25 -7.27 -1.82
C ALA A 137 -6.81 -8.13 -2.96
N VAL A 138 -7.71 -9.06 -2.65
CA VAL A 138 -8.31 -10.00 -3.60
C VAL A 138 -9.82 -9.98 -3.40
N GLY A 139 -10.57 -9.47 -4.39
CA GLY A 139 -12.02 -9.29 -4.25
C GLY A 139 -12.37 -8.36 -3.08
N SER A 140 -13.15 -8.86 -2.12
CA SER A 140 -13.51 -8.18 -0.86
C SER A 140 -12.59 -8.55 0.32
N TYR A 141 -11.48 -9.24 0.06
CA TYR A 141 -10.58 -9.76 1.08
C TYR A 141 -9.24 -9.04 1.09
N ILE A 142 -8.72 -8.77 2.29
CA ILE A 142 -7.34 -8.35 2.50
C ILE A 142 -6.58 -9.54 3.07
N LEU A 143 -5.63 -10.06 2.30
CA LEU A 143 -4.77 -11.15 2.73
C LEU A 143 -3.44 -10.61 3.22
N LEU A 144 -2.89 -11.23 4.27
CA LEU A 144 -1.56 -10.87 4.78
C LEU A 144 -0.86 -12.05 5.45
N SER A 145 0.46 -12.00 5.45
CA SER A 145 1.33 -12.87 6.25
C SER A 145 2.23 -12.02 7.13
N ILE A 146 2.56 -12.55 8.31
CA ILE A 146 3.39 -11.88 9.30
C ILE A 146 4.67 -12.66 9.57
N THR A 147 5.66 -11.95 10.08
CA THR A 147 6.91 -12.48 10.63
C THR A 147 7.06 -12.01 12.06
N GLY A 148 7.62 -12.86 12.92
CA GLY A 148 7.77 -12.56 14.34
C GLY A 148 7.20 -13.67 15.21
N HIS A 149 6.59 -13.26 16.33
CA HIS A 149 5.98 -14.12 17.33
C HIS A 149 4.55 -14.54 16.97
N GLY A 150 3.82 -13.72 16.22
CA GLY A 150 2.42 -13.97 15.88
C GLY A 150 2.22 -15.25 15.07
N GLN A 151 0.95 -15.63 14.91
CA GLN A 151 0.58 -16.85 14.19
C GLN A 151 1.08 -16.79 12.74
N LYS A 152 1.91 -17.75 12.34
CA LYS A 152 2.40 -17.90 10.96
C LYS A 152 1.28 -18.33 10.02
N GLY A 153 1.45 -18.04 8.74
CA GLY A 153 0.51 -18.38 7.69
C GLY A 153 -0.21 -17.17 7.10
N THR A 154 -1.16 -17.45 6.23
CA THR A 154 -1.96 -16.43 5.55
C THR A 154 -3.24 -16.17 6.33
N HIS A 155 -3.43 -14.91 6.71
CA HIS A 155 -4.63 -14.43 7.37
C HIS A 155 -5.42 -13.55 6.41
N MET A 156 -6.73 -13.52 6.62
CA MET A 156 -7.68 -12.82 5.78
C MET A 156 -8.54 -11.91 6.65
N PHE A 157 -8.74 -10.68 6.19
CA PHE A 157 -9.81 -9.81 6.65
C PHE A 157 -10.87 -9.72 5.57
N ASP A 158 -12.10 -10.10 5.91
CA ASP A 158 -13.27 -9.90 5.07
C ASP A 158 -13.81 -8.49 5.29
N THR A 159 -13.77 -7.67 4.23
CA THR A 159 -14.20 -6.27 4.32
C THR A 159 -15.72 -6.07 4.39
N GLU A 160 -16.51 -7.09 4.02
CA GLU A 160 -17.96 -7.06 4.10
C GLU A 160 -18.45 -7.42 5.49
N THR A 161 -17.92 -8.52 6.05
CA THR A 161 -18.29 -8.99 7.40
C THR A 161 -17.46 -8.34 8.51
N GLN A 162 -16.37 -7.65 8.14
CA GLN A 162 -15.36 -7.09 9.04
C GLN A 162 -14.77 -8.11 10.01
N GLN A 163 -14.57 -9.35 9.56
CA GLN A 163 -14.04 -10.43 10.38
C GLN A 163 -12.66 -10.87 9.90
N TRP A 164 -11.83 -11.27 10.86
CA TRP A 164 -10.56 -11.93 10.60
C TRP A 164 -10.72 -13.45 10.62
N ALA A 165 -10.01 -14.13 9.73
CA ALA A 165 -9.87 -15.57 9.73
C ALA A 165 -8.45 -15.97 9.32
N LYS A 166 -8.00 -17.13 9.80
CA LYS A 166 -6.80 -17.78 9.25
C LYS A 166 -7.21 -18.60 8.03
N LEU A 167 -6.52 -18.40 6.91
CA LEU A 167 -6.88 -18.96 5.61
C LEU A 167 -5.94 -20.10 5.19
N ASP A 168 -4.65 -20.00 5.52
CA ASP A 168 -3.65 -21.03 5.22
C ASP A 168 -2.55 -21.03 6.30
N ASP A 169 -1.89 -22.16 6.51
CA ASP A 169 -0.71 -22.29 7.38
C ASP A 169 0.58 -21.79 6.71
N LYS A 170 0.58 -21.68 5.38
CA LYS A 170 1.68 -21.14 4.60
C LYS A 170 1.56 -19.63 4.41
N ASP A 171 2.70 -18.95 4.43
CA ASP A 171 2.77 -17.53 4.09
C ASP A 171 2.49 -17.32 2.59
N LEU A 172 2.07 -16.10 2.24
CA LEU A 172 2.03 -15.65 0.85
C LEU A 172 3.44 -15.76 0.22
N PRO A 173 3.55 -16.19 -1.06
CA PRO A 173 4.82 -16.49 -1.72
C PRO A 173 5.61 -15.26 -2.19
N PHE A 174 5.27 -14.06 -1.71
CA PHE A 174 5.91 -12.80 -2.06
C PHE A 174 6.18 -11.95 -0.81
N ILE A 175 7.00 -10.92 -0.96
CA ILE A 175 7.35 -9.93 0.07
C ILE A 175 6.69 -8.59 -0.27
N GLY A 176 6.25 -7.87 0.77
CA GLY A 176 5.61 -6.57 0.60
C GLY A 176 4.22 -6.68 -0.03
N ARG A 177 3.93 -5.86 -1.04
CA ARG A 177 2.61 -5.81 -1.68
C ARG A 177 2.62 -6.58 -2.99
N ALA A 178 1.64 -7.46 -3.19
CA ALA A 178 1.28 -7.86 -4.55
C ALA A 178 0.22 -6.90 -5.11
N ILE A 179 0.47 -6.35 -6.29
CA ILE A 179 -0.41 -5.39 -6.97
C ILE A 179 -1.22 -6.07 -8.07
N PRO A 180 -2.53 -5.83 -8.17
CA PRO A 180 -3.33 -6.38 -9.27
C PRO A 180 -2.87 -5.78 -10.59
N LEU A 181 -2.65 -6.63 -11.60
CA LEU A 181 -2.47 -6.21 -12.98
C LEU A 181 -3.85 -5.90 -13.58
N GLN A 182 -4.11 -4.61 -13.80
CA GLN A 182 -5.44 -4.14 -14.14
C GLN A 182 -5.99 -4.79 -15.43
N GLY A 183 -7.25 -5.23 -15.39
CA GLY A 183 -7.89 -5.94 -16.51
C GLY A 183 -7.59 -7.44 -16.57
N THR A 184 -6.86 -7.99 -15.60
CA THR A 184 -6.52 -9.42 -15.52
C THR A 184 -6.85 -9.99 -14.14
N LEU A 185 -6.69 -11.31 -13.97
CA LEU A 185 -6.75 -12.00 -12.67
C LEU A 185 -5.35 -12.16 -12.02
N LEU A 186 -4.34 -11.50 -12.57
CA LEU A 186 -2.96 -11.64 -12.14
C LEU A 186 -2.58 -10.53 -11.17
N PHE A 187 -1.68 -10.87 -10.27
CA PHE A 187 -1.03 -9.98 -9.32
C PHE A 187 0.46 -10.05 -9.54
N LEU A 188 1.17 -8.94 -9.33
CA LEU A 188 2.62 -8.88 -9.44
C LEU A 188 3.21 -8.55 -8.07
N GLY A 189 4.18 -9.34 -7.64
CA GLY A 189 4.87 -9.16 -6.37
C GLY A 189 6.34 -9.57 -6.48
N SER A 190 7.14 -9.18 -5.50
CA SER A 190 8.52 -9.66 -5.35
C SER A 190 8.49 -11.04 -4.69
N SER A 191 8.99 -12.05 -5.40
CA SER A 191 9.02 -13.43 -4.92
C SER A 191 9.86 -13.58 -3.67
N ASN A 192 9.36 -14.34 -2.70
CA ASN A 192 10.09 -14.58 -1.46
C ASN A 192 11.20 -15.65 -1.60
N THR A 193 11.28 -16.34 -2.74
CA THR A 193 12.28 -17.38 -3.01
C THR A 193 13.35 -16.94 -4.00
N SER A 194 12.95 -16.28 -5.10
CA SER A 194 13.87 -15.82 -6.14
C SER A 194 14.28 -14.36 -6.00
N ASP A 195 13.56 -13.57 -5.19
CA ASP A 195 13.68 -12.09 -5.12
C ASP A 195 13.35 -11.37 -6.44
N GLU A 196 12.86 -12.11 -7.44
CA GLU A 196 12.45 -11.56 -8.73
C GLU A 196 11.00 -11.06 -8.71
N ILE A 197 10.67 -10.19 -9.67
CA ILE A 197 9.27 -9.83 -9.92
C ILE A 197 8.57 -11.03 -10.55
N THR A 198 7.50 -11.50 -9.92
CA THR A 198 6.77 -12.68 -10.37
C THR A 198 5.27 -12.41 -10.44
N ALA A 199 4.62 -13.06 -11.39
CA ALA A 199 3.17 -13.01 -11.55
C ALA A 199 2.50 -14.13 -10.74
N TYR A 200 1.42 -13.79 -10.06
CA TYR A 200 0.64 -14.69 -9.22
C TYR A 200 -0.81 -14.63 -9.64
N LYS A 201 -1.45 -15.79 -9.83
CA LYS A 201 -2.91 -15.89 -9.86
C LYS A 201 -3.37 -16.25 -8.45
N ILE A 202 -4.11 -15.36 -7.80
CA ILE A 202 -4.55 -15.50 -6.41
C ILE A 202 -6.08 -15.53 -6.39
N ASP A 203 -6.65 -16.65 -5.96
CA ASP A 203 -8.08 -16.85 -5.86
C ASP A 203 -8.47 -17.25 -4.42
N VAL A 204 -9.49 -16.60 -3.88
CA VAL A 204 -10.13 -16.96 -2.61
C VAL A 204 -11.54 -17.45 -2.93
N SER A 205 -11.82 -18.71 -2.59
CA SER A 205 -13.11 -19.34 -2.82
C SER A 205 -13.84 -19.60 -1.50
N VAL A 206 -15.17 -19.49 -1.53
CA VAL A 206 -16.04 -19.74 -0.37
C VAL A 206 -16.88 -20.97 -0.66
N SER A 207 -16.70 -22.01 0.14
CA SER A 207 -17.60 -23.16 0.16
C SER A 207 -18.65 -22.96 1.24
N SER A 208 -19.92 -23.02 0.85
CA SER A 208 -21.02 -23.17 1.81
C SER A 208 -21.22 -24.65 2.08
N VAL A 209 -20.62 -25.14 3.16
CA VAL A 209 -20.93 -26.50 3.62
C VAL A 209 -22.25 -26.40 4.39
N ALA A 210 -23.36 -26.72 3.74
CA ALA A 210 -24.63 -26.95 4.41
C ALA A 210 -24.54 -28.28 5.18
N SER A 211 -23.95 -28.26 6.37
CA SER A 211 -23.98 -29.42 7.28
C SER A 211 -25.37 -29.52 7.94
N PRO A 212 -26.09 -30.66 7.86
CA PRO A 212 -27.43 -30.81 8.43
C PRO A 212 -27.51 -30.81 9.97
N SER A 213 -26.41 -30.61 10.68
CA SER A 213 -26.35 -30.92 12.12
C SER A 213 -25.32 -30.09 12.90
N THR A 214 -25.38 -28.76 12.80
CA THR A 214 -24.94 -27.81 13.85
C THR A 214 -25.32 -26.37 13.45
N ILE A 215 -25.83 -25.56 14.40
CA ILE A 215 -26.39 -24.20 14.19
C ILE A 215 -25.29 -23.13 14.00
N THR A 216 -24.24 -23.44 13.25
CA THR A 216 -23.26 -22.42 12.81
C THR A 216 -22.86 -22.74 11.38
N ALA A 217 -23.49 -22.07 10.43
CA ALA A 217 -23.00 -22.03 9.06
C ALA A 217 -21.64 -21.34 9.06
N GLY A 218 -20.56 -22.12 9.15
CA GLY A 218 -19.20 -21.61 8.98
C GLY A 218 -18.89 -21.53 7.49
N HIS A 219 -18.56 -20.35 6.99
CA HIS A 219 -17.96 -20.21 5.67
C HIS A 219 -16.60 -20.92 5.68
N MET A 220 -16.41 -21.91 4.81
CA MET A 220 -15.11 -22.56 4.65
C MET A 220 -14.40 -21.89 3.47
N TYR A 221 -13.38 -21.11 3.78
CA TYR A 221 -12.58 -20.41 2.78
C TYR A 221 -11.44 -21.31 2.29
N SER A 222 -11.09 -21.20 1.00
CA SER A 222 -9.93 -21.87 0.41
C SER A 222 -9.14 -20.90 -0.46
N LEU A 223 -7.82 -20.93 -0.28
CA LEU A 223 -6.86 -20.11 -1.02
C LEU A 223 -6.16 -20.95 -2.10
N SER A 224 -6.13 -20.43 -3.32
CA SER A 224 -5.33 -20.96 -4.42
C SER A 224 -4.37 -19.89 -4.90
N ILE A 225 -3.07 -20.20 -4.92
CA ILE A 225 -2.04 -19.34 -5.47
C ILE A 225 -1.25 -20.13 -6.51
N VAL A 226 -1.21 -19.62 -7.74
CA VAL A 226 -0.38 -20.16 -8.82
C VAL A 226 0.66 -19.13 -9.20
N GLU A 227 1.92 -19.49 -9.05
CA GLU A 227 3.05 -18.70 -9.51
C GLU A 227 3.25 -18.91 -11.02
N ILE A 228 3.45 -17.81 -11.75
CA ILE A 228 3.65 -17.80 -13.18
C ILE A 228 5.00 -17.14 -13.43
N GLN A 229 5.95 -17.93 -13.94
CA GLN A 229 7.25 -17.42 -14.33
C GLN A 229 7.10 -16.38 -15.45
N MET A 230 7.73 -15.22 -15.25
CA MET A 230 7.82 -14.20 -16.28
C MET A 230 8.98 -14.53 -17.22
N LEU A 231 8.71 -14.65 -18.52
CA LEU A 231 9.74 -14.78 -19.54
C LEU A 231 10.37 -13.42 -19.78
N THR A 232 11.60 -13.22 -19.33
CA THR A 232 12.41 -12.07 -19.72
C THR A 232 13.12 -12.37 -21.03
N TYR A 233 12.56 -11.93 -22.15
CA TYR A 233 13.30 -11.79 -23.41
C TYR A 233 14.08 -10.47 -23.37
N LEU A 234 15.03 -10.35 -22.45
CA LEU A 234 15.99 -9.25 -22.48
C LEU A 234 17.24 -9.82 -23.12
N GLU A 235 17.50 -9.41 -24.37
CA GLU A 235 18.69 -9.81 -25.13
C GLU A 235 19.99 -9.23 -24.53
N ASP A 236 19.89 -8.38 -23.50
CA ASP A 236 21.00 -7.88 -22.72
C ASP A 236 20.75 -8.14 -21.23
N GLU A 237 21.79 -8.60 -20.53
CA GLU A 237 21.80 -8.91 -19.09
C GLU A 237 21.54 -7.68 -18.20
N GLU A 238 20.36 -7.06 -18.28
CA GLU A 238 19.90 -6.13 -17.26
C GLU A 238 19.26 -6.93 -16.12
N GLU A 239 19.97 -6.98 -14.99
CA GLU A 239 19.51 -7.53 -13.72
C GLU A 239 18.08 -7.04 -13.40
N ILE A 240 17.18 -7.99 -13.18
CA ILE A 240 15.82 -7.74 -12.70
C ILE A 240 15.95 -7.05 -11.35
N VAL A 241 15.53 -5.79 -11.26
CA VAL A 241 15.84 -4.94 -10.10
C VAL A 241 15.16 -5.47 -8.85
N THR A 242 15.96 -6.00 -7.93
CA THR A 242 15.55 -6.37 -6.57
C THR A 242 15.22 -5.12 -5.75
N GLY A 243 14.20 -5.19 -4.89
CA GLY A 243 13.85 -4.08 -3.97
C GLY A 243 13.05 -2.90 -4.55
N CYS A 244 12.63 -2.93 -5.82
CA CYS A 244 11.81 -1.87 -6.41
C CYS A 244 10.36 -1.82 -5.89
N LYS A 245 9.75 -0.62 -5.89
CA LYS A 245 8.29 -0.49 -5.76
C LYS A 245 7.61 -0.72 -7.11
N LEU A 246 6.61 -1.59 -7.14
CA LEU A 246 5.83 -1.88 -8.35
C LEU A 246 4.60 -0.97 -8.45
N ILE A 247 4.32 -0.49 -9.66
CA ILE A 247 3.13 0.32 -9.99
C ILE A 247 2.51 -0.26 -11.25
N SER A 248 1.20 -0.53 -11.23
CA SER A 248 0.44 -0.94 -12.42
C SER A 248 -0.23 0.28 -13.05
N PHE A 249 -0.22 0.33 -14.38
CA PHE A 249 -0.91 1.33 -15.20
C PHE A 249 -2.11 0.73 -15.92
N ASP A 250 -3.15 1.53 -16.07
CA ASP A 250 -4.41 1.17 -16.72
C ASP A 250 -4.77 2.07 -17.89
N TYR A 251 -3.87 2.99 -18.22
CA TYR A 251 -4.02 3.92 -19.30
C TYR A 251 -2.93 3.69 -20.36
N PRO A 252 -3.29 3.61 -21.66
CA PRO A 252 -4.66 3.63 -22.18
C PRO A 252 -5.40 2.31 -21.88
N ALA A 253 -6.72 2.39 -21.70
CA ALA A 253 -7.56 1.22 -21.50
C ALA A 253 -7.38 0.23 -22.66
N GLY A 254 -6.97 -1.00 -22.35
CA GLY A 254 -6.65 -2.04 -23.34
C GLY A 254 -5.16 -2.30 -23.56
N ASN A 255 -4.27 -1.49 -22.97
CA ASN A 255 -2.83 -1.77 -22.93
C ASN A 255 -2.29 -1.67 -21.48
N PRO A 256 -2.64 -2.64 -20.61
CA PRO A 256 -2.17 -2.63 -19.23
C PRO A 256 -0.64 -2.78 -19.20
N GLY A 257 0.02 -1.94 -18.41
CA GLY A 257 1.48 -1.93 -18.28
C GLY A 257 1.90 -1.91 -16.81
N LEU A 258 3.19 -2.13 -16.57
CA LEU A 258 3.78 -2.02 -15.24
C LEU A 258 4.98 -1.08 -15.28
N CYS A 259 5.31 -0.44 -14.17
CA CYS A 259 6.68 -0.04 -13.91
C CYS A 259 7.21 -0.53 -12.56
N SER A 260 8.51 -0.75 -12.52
CA SER A 260 9.29 -0.74 -11.30
C SER A 260 9.86 0.67 -11.09
N LEU A 261 9.76 1.15 -9.86
CA LEU A 261 10.27 2.43 -9.40
C LEU A 261 11.40 2.16 -8.41
N ASN A 262 12.57 2.70 -8.70
CA ASN A 262 13.68 2.79 -7.77
C ASN A 262 14.04 4.26 -7.56
N TRP A 263 14.53 4.62 -6.38
CA TRP A 263 15.13 5.93 -6.15
C TRP A 263 16.44 5.76 -5.40
N VAL A 264 17.44 6.52 -5.83
CA VAL A 264 18.74 6.61 -5.14
C VAL A 264 19.03 8.08 -4.89
N ASN A 265 19.40 8.39 -3.64
CA ASN A 265 19.93 9.72 -3.32
C ASN A 265 21.37 9.77 -3.84
N ASN A 266 21.62 10.63 -4.82
CA ASN A 266 22.93 10.72 -5.49
C ASN A 266 23.88 11.73 -4.83
N ASP A 267 23.57 12.26 -3.64
CA ASP A 267 24.46 13.21 -2.97
C ASP A 267 25.71 12.49 -2.40
N PRO A 268 26.93 12.74 -2.91
CA PRO A 268 28.15 12.08 -2.45
C PRO A 268 28.61 12.55 -1.05
N HIS A 269 27.95 13.55 -0.45
CA HIS A 269 28.38 14.18 0.80
C HIS A 269 27.37 14.00 1.95
N ILE A 270 27.22 12.78 2.45
CA ILE A 270 26.48 12.54 3.69
C ILE A 270 27.43 12.72 4.90
N SER A 271 27.53 13.94 5.42
CA SER A 271 27.70 14.15 6.86
C SER A 271 26.35 14.58 7.43
N PHE A 272 25.87 13.87 8.45
CA PHE A 272 24.65 14.18 9.17
C PHE A 272 24.73 15.59 9.79
N ASP A 273 24.28 16.58 9.05
CA ASP A 273 23.65 17.82 9.52
C ASP A 273 22.90 18.39 8.32
N PHE A 274 21.59 18.13 8.30
CA PHE A 274 20.57 18.43 7.27
C PHE A 274 21.01 19.30 6.07
N PRO A 275 20.91 18.79 4.82
CA PRO A 275 20.91 19.73 3.68
C PRO A 275 20.07 19.36 2.43
N GLN A 276 19.63 20.45 1.78
CA GLN A 276 19.46 20.73 0.34
C GLN A 276 19.04 19.59 -0.62
N HIS A 277 17.75 19.60 -0.97
CA HIS A 277 17.00 18.66 -1.80
C HIS A 277 17.32 18.74 -3.31
N VAL A 278 18.58 18.55 -3.71
CA VAL A 278 18.99 18.65 -5.13
C VAL A 278 19.69 17.37 -5.56
N GLY A 279 18.93 16.30 -5.84
CA GLY A 279 19.46 15.17 -6.61
C GLY A 279 18.97 13.78 -6.23
N GLU A 280 17.67 13.56 -6.13
CA GLU A 280 17.15 12.19 -6.11
C GLU A 280 16.94 11.69 -7.55
N LEU A 281 17.66 10.63 -7.93
CA LEU A 281 17.47 9.97 -9.21
C LEU A 281 16.37 8.93 -9.08
N VAL A 282 15.18 9.27 -9.58
CA VAL A 282 13.99 8.40 -9.62
C VAL A 282 13.96 7.52 -10.87
N THR A 283 14.60 6.36 -10.88
CA THR A 283 14.58 5.46 -12.04
C THR A 283 13.23 4.74 -12.16
N ILE A 284 12.58 4.88 -13.32
CA ILE A 284 11.33 4.18 -13.65
C ILE A 284 11.65 3.24 -14.81
N ARG A 285 11.49 1.93 -14.61
CA ARG A 285 11.54 0.95 -15.70
C ARG A 285 10.13 0.47 -15.97
N ALA A 286 9.64 0.66 -17.20
CA ALA A 286 8.27 0.32 -17.54
C ALA A 286 8.21 -0.86 -18.51
N TYR A 287 7.52 -1.93 -18.10
CA TYR A 287 7.39 -3.17 -18.87
C TYR A 287 6.10 -3.13 -19.70
N SER A 288 6.22 -3.32 -21.01
CA SER A 288 5.10 -3.50 -21.95
C SER A 288 5.55 -4.35 -23.15
N ASN A 289 4.62 -4.77 -24.01
CA ASN A 289 4.92 -5.51 -25.24
C ASN A 289 5.73 -4.71 -26.28
N VAL A 290 6.06 -3.45 -26.04
CA VAL A 290 6.82 -2.58 -26.95
C VAL A 290 7.98 -1.94 -26.18
N ASP A 291 9.16 -1.98 -26.79
CA ASP A 291 10.48 -1.67 -26.22
C ASP A 291 10.65 -0.28 -25.59
N TYR A 292 11.67 -0.24 -24.74
CA TYR A 292 12.44 0.85 -24.11
C TYR A 292 11.78 2.22 -23.89
N LEU A 293 11.87 2.71 -22.65
CA LEU A 293 11.24 3.95 -22.18
C LEU A 293 12.25 5.11 -22.07
N GLU A 294 11.98 6.22 -22.74
CA GLU A 294 12.51 7.54 -22.39
C GLU A 294 11.45 8.28 -21.54
N SER A 295 11.63 8.31 -20.22
CA SER A 295 10.68 8.96 -19.29
C SER A 295 11.05 10.42 -19.06
N THR A 296 10.12 11.34 -19.33
CA THR A 296 10.27 12.76 -18.94
C THR A 296 9.63 12.97 -17.57
N ARG A 297 10.38 13.54 -16.62
CA ARG A 297 9.94 13.77 -15.23
C ARG A 297 9.61 15.25 -15.03
N ALA A 298 8.47 15.53 -14.41
CA ALA A 298 8.13 16.88 -13.96
C ALA A 298 7.84 16.85 -12.45
N LEU A 299 8.54 17.69 -11.68
CA LEU A 299 8.23 17.90 -10.27
C LEU A 299 6.93 18.70 -10.17
N VAL A 300 5.88 18.11 -9.59
CA VAL A 300 4.56 18.76 -9.48
C VAL A 300 4.37 19.40 -8.11
N ILE A 301 4.96 18.82 -7.07
CA ILE A 301 4.95 19.41 -5.74
C ILE A 301 6.37 19.41 -5.21
N SER A 302 6.86 20.61 -4.89
CA SER A 302 8.03 20.79 -4.05
C SER A 302 7.57 21.44 -2.75
N ASN A 303 7.57 20.67 -1.68
CA ASN A 303 7.60 21.23 -0.33
C ASN A 303 8.88 20.71 0.33
N GLN A 304 9.44 21.45 1.30
CA GLN A 304 10.75 21.21 1.95
C GLN A 304 11.00 19.77 2.41
N TRP A 305 9.97 18.92 2.45
CA TRP A 305 10.02 17.52 2.92
C TRP A 305 9.23 16.54 2.05
N LYS A 306 8.65 16.98 0.93
CA LYS A 306 7.74 16.17 0.10
C LYS A 306 7.89 16.53 -1.37
N GLN A 307 8.29 15.55 -2.17
CA GLN A 307 8.34 15.68 -3.62
C GLN A 307 7.32 14.72 -4.25
N VAL A 308 6.38 15.29 -5.01
CA VAL A 308 5.45 14.51 -5.84
C VAL A 308 5.81 14.77 -7.29
N TYR A 309 6.12 13.70 -8.01
CA TYR A 309 6.49 13.75 -9.42
C TYR A 309 5.29 13.38 -10.29
N SER A 310 5.08 14.13 -11.37
CA SER A 310 4.33 13.65 -12.52
C SER A 310 5.31 13.03 -13.48
N ILE A 311 4.98 11.82 -13.92
CA ILE A 311 5.70 11.13 -14.98
C ILE A 311 4.89 11.36 -16.24
N TYR A 312 5.52 11.99 -17.23
CA TYR A 312 4.95 12.06 -18.57
C TYR A 312 5.59 10.99 -19.44
N ASP A 313 4.76 10.10 -19.95
CA ASP A 313 5.14 9.12 -20.95
C ASP A 313 4.42 9.47 -22.27
N PRO A 314 5.11 10.13 -23.21
CA PRO A 314 4.51 10.51 -24.49
C PRO A 314 4.16 9.31 -25.38
N LEU A 315 4.84 8.16 -25.21
CA LEU A 315 4.60 6.95 -25.99
C LEU A 315 3.32 6.25 -25.54
N ARG A 316 3.12 6.12 -24.23
CA ARG A 316 1.91 5.52 -23.63
C ARG A 316 0.81 6.54 -23.36
N ARG A 317 1.04 7.83 -23.68
CA ARG A 317 0.12 8.95 -23.44
C ARG A 317 -0.40 8.99 -22.01
N LEU A 318 0.43 8.67 -21.01
CA LEU A 318 0.05 8.78 -19.59
C LEU A 318 -0.30 10.25 -19.30
N SER A 319 -1.58 10.58 -19.33
CA SER A 319 -2.12 11.95 -19.25
C SER A 319 -2.59 12.31 -17.84
N SER A 320 -2.61 11.34 -16.94
CA SER A 320 -3.00 11.49 -15.53
C SER A 320 -1.77 11.28 -14.66
N PRO A 321 -1.56 12.04 -13.57
CA PRO A 321 -0.48 11.77 -12.63
C PRO A 321 -0.64 10.35 -12.07
N CYS A 322 0.17 9.46 -12.61
CA CYS A 322 0.22 8.05 -12.28
C CYS A 322 1.44 7.83 -11.38
N LEU A 323 1.42 8.41 -10.19
CA LEU A 323 2.44 8.10 -9.19
C LEU A 323 1.81 7.73 -7.85
N ALA A 324 1.80 6.43 -7.58
CA ALA A 324 1.61 5.85 -6.26
C ALA A 324 3.00 5.68 -5.61
N GLY A 325 3.56 6.76 -5.08
CA GLY A 325 4.84 6.70 -4.38
C GLY A 325 5.41 8.09 -4.16
N VAL A 326 5.21 8.63 -2.97
CA VAL A 326 5.97 9.82 -2.53
C VAL A 326 7.26 9.33 -1.90
N ILE A 327 8.36 9.96 -2.30
CA ILE A 327 9.65 9.84 -1.63
C ILE A 327 9.50 10.57 -0.29
N SER A 328 9.44 9.81 0.80
CA SER A 328 9.60 10.36 2.14
C SER A 328 11.03 10.04 2.53
N LEU A 329 11.87 11.08 2.56
CA LEU A 329 12.99 11.12 3.50
C LEU A 329 12.43 11.31 4.92
#